data_AF-A0A3C1VCG3-F1
#
_entry.id   AF-A0A3C1VCG3-F1
#
_cell.length_a   1.000
_cell.length_b   1.000
_cell.length_c   1.000
_cell.angle_alpha   90.00
_cell.angle_beta   90.00
_cell.angle_gamma   90.00
#
_symmetry.space_group_name_H-M   'P 1'
#
loop_
_entity.id
_entity.type
_entity.pdbx_description
1 polymer ?
#
loop_
_entity_poly.entity_id
_entity_poly.type
_entity_poly.pdbx_seq_one_letter_code
_entity_poly.pdbx_strand_id
1 'polypeptide(L)' 'MFKPAELVSFISTNLTLLPGDVILTGTTSGVGPIQSGDKLEVRIKGLAPLNNSMR' A
#
# COMPACT_ATOMS: atom_id res chain seq x y z
N MET A 1 15.26 -5.19 -0.22
CA MET A 1 13.80 -5.13 -0.39
C MET A 1 13.23 -6.44 0.11
N PHE A 2 12.17 -6.42 0.92
CA PHE A 2 11.58 -7.63 1.50
C PHE A 2 10.55 -8.25 0.54
N LYS A 3 10.49 -9.58 0.50
CA LYS A 3 9.44 -10.33 -0.21
C LYS A 3 8.16 -10.34 0.62
N PRO A 4 6.97 -10.51 -0.01
CA PRO A 4 5.70 -10.57 0.73
C PRO A 4 5.68 -11.59 1.88
N ALA A 5 6.26 -12.78 1.67
CA ALA A 5 6.33 -13.82 2.72
C ALA A 5 7.18 -13.39 3.93
N GLU A 6 8.26 -12.63 3.72
CA GLU A 6 9.12 -12.11 4.79
C GLU A 6 8.37 -11.06 5.62
N LEU A 7 7.57 -10.21 4.97
CA LEU A 7 6.71 -9.23 5.65
C LEU A 7 5.65 -9.92 6.51
N VAL A 8 4.95 -10.92 5.98
CA VAL A 8 3.94 -11.68 6.75
C VAL A 8 4.58 -12.33 7.97
N SER A 9 5.72 -13.04 7.79
CA SER A 9 6.43 -13.71 8.89
C SER A 9 6.88 -12.74 9.98
N PHE A 10 7.43 -11.60 9.59
CA PHE A 10 7.90 -10.60 10.54
C PHE A 10 6.74 -9.98 11.34
N ILE A 11 5.65 -9.61 10.66
CA ILE A 11 4.49 -8.98 11.30
C ILE A 11 3.79 -9.98 12.23
N SER A 12 3.56 -11.22 11.77
CA SER A 12 2.85 -12.25 12.57
C SER A 12 3.62 -12.70 13.81
N THR A 13 4.94 -12.47 13.87
CA THR A 13 5.76 -12.74 15.07
C THR A 13 5.50 -11.72 16.18
N ASN A 14 5.10 -10.50 15.80
CA ASN A 14 4.97 -9.38 16.74
C ASN A 14 3.51 -8.99 17.00
N LEU A 15 2.60 -9.27 16.05
CA LEU A 15 1.18 -8.93 16.11
C LEU A 15 0.35 -10.13 15.64
N THR A 16 -0.82 -10.34 16.26
CA THR A 16 -1.78 -11.32 15.76
C THR A 16 -2.45 -10.79 14.50
N LEU A 17 -2.43 -11.55 13.41
CA LEU A 17 -3.16 -11.25 12.19
C LEU A 17 -4.55 -11.89 12.22
N LEU A 18 -5.58 -11.12 11.89
CA LEU A 18 -6.96 -11.56 11.80
C LEU A 18 -7.44 -11.63 10.34
N PRO A 19 -8.47 -12.44 10.04
CA PRO A 19 -9.07 -12.45 8.72
C PRO A 19 -9.57 -11.05 8.31
N GLY A 20 -9.10 -10.58 7.15
CA GLY A 20 -9.42 -9.25 6.63
C GLY A 20 -8.34 -8.19 6.86
N ASP A 21 -7.31 -8.48 7.66
CA ASP A 21 -6.19 -7.55 7.84
C ASP A 21 -5.42 -7.32 6.54
N VAL A 22 -4.97 -6.07 6.33
CA VAL A 22 -4.26 -5.62 5.13
C VAL A 22 -2.84 -5.19 5.46
N ILE A 23 -1.86 -5.75 4.76
CA ILE A 23 -0.43 -5.39 4.88
C ILE A 23 -0.03 -4.51 3.68
N LEU A 24 0.45 -3.30 3.96
CA LEU A 24 1.02 -2.41 2.94
C LEU A 24 2.50 -2.74 2.74
N THR A 25 2.87 -3.20 1.54
CA THR A 25 4.21 -3.74 1.24
C THR A 25 5.28 -2.69 0.94
N GLY A 26 4.97 -1.41 1.16
CA GLY A 26 5.84 -0.28 0.87
C GLY A 26 5.66 0.33 -0.52
N THR A 27 6.30 1.48 -0.73
CA THR A 27 6.32 2.22 -2.00
C THR A 27 7.78 2.36 -2.47
N THR A 28 7.99 2.44 -3.78
CA THR A 28 9.31 2.77 -4.35
C THR A 28 9.65 4.24 -4.14
N SER A 29 10.76 4.70 -4.71
CA SER A 29 11.04 6.14 -4.82
C SER A 29 10.00 6.85 -5.70
N GLY A 30 9.91 8.18 -5.56
CA GLY A 30 8.99 9.02 -6.35
C GLY A 30 7.78 9.56 -5.58
N VAL A 31 7.75 9.44 -4.25
CA VAL A 31 6.74 10.10 -3.41
C VAL A 31 6.95 11.62 -3.45
N GLY A 32 5.87 12.37 -3.66
CA GLY A 32 5.87 13.83 -3.76
C GLY A 32 4.72 14.48 -2.99
N PRO A 33 4.69 15.82 -2.91
CA PRO A 33 3.64 16.54 -2.21
C PRO A 33 2.27 16.34 -2.90
N ILE A 34 1.22 16.32 -2.09
CA ILE A 34 -0.17 16.26 -2.51
C ILE A 34 -0.86 17.55 -2.08
N GLN A 35 -1.61 18.17 -2.97
CA GLN A 35 -2.32 19.44 -2.73
C GLN A 35 -3.84 19.26 -2.85
N SER A 36 -4.60 20.17 -2.26
CA SER A 36 -6.06 20.19 -2.43
C SER A 36 -6.41 20.46 -3.90
N GLY A 37 -7.38 19.72 -4.43
CA GLY A 37 -7.75 19.72 -5.85
C GLY A 37 -7.07 18.62 -6.67
N ASP A 38 -6.03 17.95 -6.15
CA ASP A 38 -5.34 16.88 -6.87
C ASP A 38 -6.23 15.65 -7.09
N LYS A 39 -5.93 14.92 -8.16
CA LYS A 39 -6.47 13.57 -8.42
C LYS A 39 -5.32 12.58 -8.40
N LEU A 40 -5.36 11.66 -7.44
CA LEU A 40 -4.37 10.62 -7.28
C LEU A 40 -4.87 9.31 -7.87
N GLU A 41 -4.03 8.67 -8.67
CA GLU A 41 -4.28 7.36 -9.23
C GLU A 41 -3.13 6.41 -8.86
N VAL A 42 -3.47 5.23 -8.35
CA VAL A 42 -2.52 4.13 -8.12
C VAL A 42 -2.88 2.97 -9.04
N ARG A 43 -1.87 2.45 -9.75
CA ARG A 43 -2.03 1.31 -10.68
C ARG A 43 -1.14 0.14 -10.28
N ILE A 44 -1.72 -1.05 -10.28
CA ILE A 44 -1.02 -2.33 -10.23
C ILE A 44 -1.49 -3.14 -11.44
N LYS A 45 -0.55 -3.72 -12.18
CA LYS A 45 -0.87 -4.50 -13.39
C LYS A 45 -1.87 -5.62 -13.05
N GLY A 46 -2.98 -5.67 -13.77
CA GLY A 46 -4.03 -6.67 -13.59
C GLY A 46 -5.10 -6.29 -12.55
N LEU A 47 -4.97 -5.14 -11.90
CA LEU A 47 -5.99 -4.59 -11.00
C LEU A 47 -6.60 -3.31 -11.59
N ALA A 48 -7.85 -3.03 -11.20
CA ALA A 48 -8.48 -1.75 -11.50
C ALA A 48 -7.72 -0.61 -10.81
N PRO A 49 -7.64 0.58 -11.43
CA PRO A 49 -6.97 1.72 -10.81
C PRO A 49 -7.70 2.18 -9.55
N LEU A 50 -6.94 2.50 -8.50
CA LEU A 50 -7.46 3.15 -7.30
C LEU A 50 -7.36 4.66 -7.49
N ASN A 51 -8.51 5.34 -7.51
CA ASN A 51 -8.59 6.79 -7.73
C ASN A 51 -9.08 7.50 -6.48
N ASN A 52 -8.40 8.58 -6.08
CA ASN A 52 -8.77 9.44 -4.97
C ASN A 52 -8.75 10.91 -5.41
N SER A 53 -9.78 11.67 -5.05
CA SER A 53 -9.82 13.12 -5.26
C SER A 53 -9.54 13.83 -3.95
N MET A 54 -8.51 14.68 -3.93
CA MET A 54 -8.09 15.41 -2.74
C MET A 54 -8.93 16.68 -2.63
N ARG A 55 -9.68 16.82 -1.54
CA ARG A 55 -10.46 18.00 -1.20
C ARG A 55 -9.94 18.57 0.11
#